data_AF-A0A855X837-F1
#
_entry.id   AF-A0A855X837-F1
#
_cell.length_a   1.000
_cell.length_b   1.000
_cell.length_c   1.000
_cell.angle_alpha   90.00
_cell.angle_beta   90.00
_cell.angle_gamma   90.00
#
_symmetry.space_group_name_H-M   'P 1'
#
loop_
_entity.id
_entity.type
_entity.pdbx_description
1 polymer ?
#
loop_
_entity_poly.entity_id
_entity_poly.type
_entity_poly.pdbx_seq_one_letter_code
_entity_poly.pdbx_strand_id
1 'polypeptide(L)'
;MGSSGGAGKDTVANYIKDNLFNGRAVKHALGEPIHELAEQFAGDKVQRHHLQDLGESIRSIFGHEAWINLLDEKYGGIDVPLIIPDIRKLLEYS
;
A
#
# COMPACT_ATOMS: atom_id res chain seq x y z
N MET A 1 5.05 -11.10 -10.20
CA MET A 1 5.02 -10.12 -11.30
C MET A 1 4.84 -8.74 -10.72
N GLY A 2 5.93 -7.97 -10.58
CA GLY A 2 5.89 -6.62 -10.02
C GLY A 2 5.49 -5.62 -11.10
N SER A 3 4.42 -4.85 -10.86
CA SER A 3 4.12 -3.66 -11.66
C SER A 3 5.38 -2.79 -11.74
N SER A 4 5.89 -2.59 -12.96
CA SER A 4 7.01 -1.69 -13.25
C SER A 4 6.62 -0.28 -12.79
N GLY A 5 7.52 0.39 -12.07
CA GLY A 5 7.34 1.81 -11.77
C GLY A 5 7.16 2.57 -13.09
N GLY A 6 6.04 3.29 -13.24
CA GLY A 6 5.72 3.99 -14.48
C GLY A 6 4.68 3.34 -15.38
N ALA A 7 4.07 2.21 -15.01
CA ALA A 7 3.00 1.56 -15.78
C ALA A 7 1.64 2.32 -15.80
N GLY A 8 1.59 3.59 -15.35
CA GLY A 8 0.37 4.40 -15.31
C GLY A 8 -0.65 4.02 -14.23
N LYS A 9 -0.30 3.12 -13.29
CA LYS A 9 -1.22 2.70 -12.20
C LYS A 9 -1.78 3.86 -11.38
N ASP A 10 -0.94 4.86 -11.08
CA ASP A 10 -1.36 6.04 -10.33
C ASP A 10 -2.28 6.94 -11.16
N THR A 11 -2.05 7.02 -12.47
CA THR A 11 -2.93 7.74 -13.40
C THR A 11 -4.31 7.09 -13.42
N VAL A 12 -4.39 5.77 -13.51
CA VAL A 12 -5.67 5.04 -13.49
C VAL A 12 -6.36 5.19 -12.13
N ALA A 13 -5.62 5.06 -11.03
CA ALA A 13 -6.19 5.22 -9.68
C ALA A 13 -6.76 6.63 -9.46
N ASN A 14 -6.05 7.66 -9.93
CA ASN A 14 -6.55 9.03 -9.89
C ASN A 14 -7.78 9.21 -10.78
N TYR A 15 -7.77 8.64 -12.00
CA TYR A 15 -8.93 8.70 -12.88
C TYR A 15 -10.18 8.07 -12.25
N ILE A 16 -10.06 6.89 -11.64
CA ILE A 16 -11.15 6.21 -10.94
C ILE A 16 -11.68 7.08 -9.80
N LYS A 17 -10.79 7.61 -8.97
CA LYS A 17 -11.18 8.48 -7.85
C LYS A 17 -11.94 9.71 -8.34
N ASP A 18 -11.36 10.45 -9.28
CA ASP A 18 -11.82 11.78 -9.64
C ASP A 18 -13.03 11.74 -10.58
N ASN A 19 -13.09 10.75 -11.50
CA ASN A 19 -14.10 10.69 -12.55
C ASN A 19 -15.18 9.64 -12.31
N LEU A 20 -14.85 8.46 -11.74
CA LEU A 20 -15.87 7.42 -11.49
C LEU A 20 -16.57 7.62 -10.15
N PHE A 21 -15.84 8.10 -9.15
CA PHE A 21 -16.38 8.34 -7.81
C PHE A 21 -16.61 9.82 -7.48
N ASN A 22 -16.40 10.73 -8.43
CA ASN A 22 -16.55 12.18 -8.26
C ASN A 22 -15.75 12.70 -7.04
N GLY A 23 -14.53 12.19 -6.86
CA GLY A 23 -13.65 12.56 -5.75
C GLY A 23 -13.98 11.94 -4.39
N ARG A 24 -15.07 11.16 -4.26
CA ARG A 24 -15.50 10.58 -2.98
C ARG A 24 -14.70 9.35 -2.55
N ALA A 25 -13.97 8.71 -3.46
CA ALA A 25 -13.13 7.57 -3.14
C ALA A 25 -11.85 7.99 -2.41
N VAL A 26 -11.36 7.11 -1.55
CA VAL A 26 -10.08 7.26 -0.86
C VAL A 26 -9.03 6.47 -1.62
N LYS A 27 -7.92 7.11 -2.00
CA LYS A 27 -6.75 6.44 -2.55
C LYS A 27 -5.70 6.35 -1.46
N HIS A 28 -5.17 5.15 -1.22
CA HIS A 28 -4.12 4.94 -0.23
C HIS A 28 -3.08 3.95 -0.75
N ALA A 29 -1.81 4.19 -0.43
CA ALA A 29 -0.73 3.31 -0.83
C ALA A 29 -0.42 2.32 0.29
N LEU A 30 -0.39 1.03 -0.02
CA LEU A 30 0.01 -0.02 0.92
C LEU A 30 1.45 0.18 1.42
N GLY A 31 2.29 0.83 0.61
CA GLY A 31 3.65 1.19 1.01
C GLY A 31 3.76 2.33 2.02
N GLU A 32 2.72 3.15 2.25
CA GLU A 32 2.79 4.33 3.11
C GLU A 32 3.15 3.99 4.57
N PRO A 33 2.52 2.99 5.23
CA PRO A 33 2.95 2.55 6.56
C PRO A 33 4.38 2.02 6.62
N ILE A 34 4.87 1.43 5.52
CA ILE A 34 6.26 0.94 5.43
C ILE A 34 7.23 2.13 5.45
N HIS A 35 6.91 3.20 4.72
CA HIS A 35 7.67 4.44 4.73
C HIS A 35 7.69 5.07 6.12
N GLU A 36 6.52 5.24 6.75
CA GLU A 36 6.40 5.83 8.09
C GLU A 36 7.23 5.07 9.12
N LEU A 37 7.13 3.73 9.14
CA LEU A 37 7.92 2.90 10.04
C LEU A 37 9.42 3.00 9.74
N ALA A 38 9.82 2.88 8.47
CA ALA A 38 11.23 2.94 8.12
C ALA A 38 11.86 4.29 8.47
N GLU A 39 11.14 5.40 8.29
CA GLU A 39 11.61 6.75 8.64
C GLU A 39 11.70 6.95 10.16
N GLN A 40 10.83 6.32 10.96
CA GLN A 40 10.93 6.37 12.43
C GLN A 40 12.20 5.69 12.96
N PHE A 41 12.67 4.64 12.30
CA PHE A 41 13.86 3.90 12.74
C PHE A 41 15.16 4.37 12.08
N ALA A 42 15.09 5.19 11.03
CA ALA A 42 16.27 5.60 10.29
C ALA A 42 16.87 6.89 10.86
N GLY A 43 18.18 6.86 11.12
CA GLY A 43 18.97 8.07 11.39
C GLY A 43 19.34 8.86 10.13
N ASP A 44 19.20 8.23 8.96
CA ASP A 44 19.59 8.74 7.64
C ASP A 44 18.48 8.51 6.60
N LYS A 45 18.67 9.04 5.39
CA LYS A 45 17.71 8.87 4.28
C LYS A 45 17.45 7.39 3.96
N VAL A 46 16.19 6.98 4.10
CA VAL A 46 15.75 5.62 3.79
C VAL A 46 15.88 5.35 2.29
N GLN A 47 16.57 4.26 1.94
CA GLN A 47 16.68 3.80 0.56
C GLN A 47 15.56 2.84 0.18
N ARG A 48 15.28 2.74 -1.12
CA ARG A 48 14.19 1.91 -1.64
C ARG A 48 14.31 0.43 -1.28
N HIS A 49 15.52 -0.11 -1.22
CA HIS A 49 15.71 -1.52 -0.90
C HIS A 49 15.41 -1.80 0.59
N HIS A 50 15.76 -0.89 1.50
CA HIS A 50 15.39 -1.01 2.92
C HIS A 50 13.87 -1.10 3.13
N LEU A 51 13.08 -0.34 2.35
CA LEU A 51 11.62 -0.42 2.41
C LEU A 51 11.09 -1.77 1.96
N GLN A 52 11.71 -2.37 0.94
CA GLN A 52 11.33 -3.70 0.47
C GLN A 52 11.66 -4.75 1.53
N ASP A 53 12.85 -4.69 2.11
CA ASP A 53 13.30 -5.61 3.14
C ASP A 53 12.44 -5.52 4.41
N LEU A 54 12.11 -4.31 4.85
CA LEU A 54 11.18 -4.10 5.97
C LEU A 54 9.79 -4.67 5.65
N GLY A 55 9.26 -4.36 4.46
CA GLY A 55 7.96 -4.83 4.00
C GLY A 55 7.83 -6.36 4.00
N GLU A 56 8.86 -7.07 3.53
CA GLU A 56 8.91 -8.54 3.54
C GLU A 56 9.17 -9.10 4.94
N SER A 57 10.02 -8.44 5.73
CA SER A 57 10.32 -8.88 7.11
C SER A 57 9.09 -8.87 7.99
N ILE A 58 8.27 -7.80 7.93
CA ILE A 58 7.01 -7.73 8.69
C ILE A 58 6.03 -8.81 8.23
N ARG A 59 5.94 -9.09 6.92
CA ARG A 59 5.12 -10.20 6.41
C ARG A 59 5.58 -11.56 6.92
N SER A 60 6.90 -11.75 7.04
CA SER A 60 7.49 -12.98 7.56
C SER A 60 7.19 -13.18 9.05
N ILE A 61 7.24 -12.11 9.84
CA ILE A 61 7.07 -12.16 11.31
C ILE A 61 5.58 -12.23 11.69
N PHE A 62 4.73 -11.39 11.10
CA PHE A 62 3.33 -11.19 11.51
C PHE A 62 2.31 -11.83 10.57
N GLY A 63 2.77 -12.45 9.48
CA GLY A 63 1.92 -13.09 8.48
C GLY A 63 1.74 -12.27 7.21
N HIS A 64 1.38 -12.94 6.11
CA HIS A 64 1.31 -12.34 4.78
C HIS A 64 0.27 -11.21 4.68
N GLU A 65 -0.75 -11.27 5.53
CA GLU A 65 -1.84 -10.29 5.66
C GLU A 65 -1.49 -9.06 6.49
N ALA A 66 -0.32 -9.00 7.14
CA ALA A 66 -0.01 -7.98 8.14
C ALA A 66 -0.29 -6.54 7.66
N TRP A 67 0.09 -6.22 6.41
CA TRP A 67 -0.14 -4.90 5.83
C TRP A 67 -1.60 -4.64 5.45
N ILE A 68 -2.34 -5.68 5.04
CA ILE A 68 -3.77 -5.56 4.70
C ILE A 68 -4.58 -5.39 5.99
N ASN A 69 -4.30 -6.17 7.03
CA ASN A 69 -4.92 -6.03 8.35
C ASN A 69 -4.75 -4.61 8.91
N LEU A 70 -3.57 -4.01 8.73
CA LEU A 70 -3.32 -2.63 9.15
C LEU A 70 -4.14 -1.60 8.34
N LEU A 71 -4.37 -1.86 7.06
CA LEU A 71 -5.30 -1.05 6.26
C LEU A 71 -6.75 -1.24 6.70
N ASP A 72 -7.18 -2.47 6.97
CA ASP A 72 -8.54 -2.77 7.42
C ASP A 72 -8.83 -2.15 8.79
N GLU A 73 -7.85 -2.11 9.70
CA GLU A 73 -8.01 -1.39 10.98
C GLU A 73 -8.26 0.11 10.76
N LYS A 74 -7.55 0.72 9.80
CA LYS A 74 -7.63 2.16 9.53
C LYS A 74 -8.82 2.56 8.67
N TYR A 75 -9.26 1.69 7.76
CA TYR A 75 -10.22 2.01 6.70
C TYR A 75 -11.41 1.06 6.61
N GLY A 76 -11.47 -0.05 7.36
CA GLY A 76 -12.53 -1.05 7.24
C GLY A 76 -13.94 -0.54 7.58
N GLY A 77 -14.05 0.60 8.27
CA GLY A 77 -15.32 1.24 8.61
C GLY A 77 -15.76 2.38 7.67
N ILE A 78 -15.01 2.67 6.60
CA ILE A 78 -15.35 3.79 5.72
C ILE A 78 -16.49 3.40 4.77
N ASP A 79 -17.49 4.25 4.64
CA ASP A 79 -18.61 4.07 3.70
C ASP A 79 -18.32 4.70 2.32
N VAL A 80 -17.05 4.63 1.91
CA VAL A 80 -16.59 5.14 0.61
C VAL A 80 -15.62 4.16 -0.04
N PRO A 81 -15.55 4.11 -1.37
CA PRO A 81 -14.64 3.20 -2.07
C PRO A 81 -13.18 3.44 -1.72
N LEU A 82 -12.45 2.37 -1.37
CA LEU A 82 -11.02 2.38 -1.12
C LEU A 82 -10.27 1.88 -2.37
N ILE A 83 -9.26 2.64 -2.80
CA ILE A 83 -8.42 2.33 -3.97
C ILE A 83 -6.97 2.14 -3.49
N ILE A 84 -6.42 0.95 -3.72
CA ILE A 84 -5.04 0.59 -3.34
C ILE A 84 -4.25 0.23 -4.60
N PRO A 85 -3.47 1.16 -5.18
CA PRO A 85 -2.86 0.98 -6.50
C PRO A 85 -1.56 0.18 -6.51
N ASP A 86 -0.97 -0.11 -5.34
CA ASP A 86 0.38 -0.66 -5.19
C ASP A 86 0.43 -2.01 -4.48
N ILE A 87 -0.65 -2.81 -4.58
CA ILE A 87 -0.62 -4.23 -4.20
C ILE A 87 0.39 -4.96 -5.09
N ARG A 88 1.36 -5.65 -4.46
CA ARG A 88 2.47 -6.34 -5.17
C ARG A 88 2.53 -7.85 -4.94
N LYS A 89 1.74 -8.37 -4.00
CA LYS A 89 1.67 -9.79 -3.67
C LYS A 89 0.21 -10.18 -3.74
N LEU A 90 -0.08 -11.18 -4.57
CA LEU A 90 -1.36 -11.88 -4.50
C LEU A 90 -1.31 -12.71 -3.22
N LEU A 91 -2.34 -12.59 -2.40
CA LEU A 91 -2.59 -13.56 -1.35
C LEU A 91 -2.88 -14.87 -2.08
N GLU A 92 -2.03 -15.89 -1.90
CA GLU A 92 -2.40 -17.22 -2.35
C GLU A 92 -3.59 -17.63 -1.49
N TYR A 93 -4.79 -17.60 -2.09
CA TYR A 93 -6.02 -18.09 -1.49
C TYR A 93 -5.71 -19.47 -0.90
N SER A 94 -5.60 -19.54 0.42
CA SER A 94 -5.44 -20.78 1.18
C SER A 94 -6.76 -21.17 1.82
#